data_AF-A0A497BC38-F1
#
_entry.id   AF-A0A497BC38-F1
#
_cell.length_a   1.000
_cell.length_b   1.000
_cell.length_c   1.000
_cell.angle_alpha   90.00
_cell.angle_beta   90.00
_cell.angle_gamma   90.00
#
_symmetry.space_group_name_H-M   'P 1'
#
loop_
_entity.id
_entity.type
_entity.pdbx_description
1 polymer ?
#
loop_
_entity_poly.entity_id
_entity_poly.type
_entity_poly.pdbx_seq_one_letter_code
_entity_poly.pdbx_strand_id
1 'polypeptide(L)'
;MVKVFRCPECGSVVEVSEENIITPLSTKRIKVLLCPHPQVGAQNHVYQHIVRIKYRGKWEDPTNFLISAKEGLHEVIPKTRDEVAFYILRMELWKNGGPIVDGAYLSRYTKAKILWKDKRAIGYYSELTHKNVPIMAEIYVRPQYRGNGYATIMLKDFLSSHKGPVAFYFLNRKCMINLLLKAGAIEKNEERYKFKREIEPLDWQRGVIKDES
;
A
#
# COMPACT_ATOMS: atom_id res chain seq x y z
N MET A 1 -18.27 1.28 -32.61
CA MET A 1 -19.08 0.94 -31.43
C MET A 1 -18.35 1.45 -30.19
N VAL A 2 -18.95 2.38 -29.45
CA VAL A 2 -18.36 2.94 -28.22
C VAL A 2 -18.40 1.88 -27.12
N LYS A 3 -17.26 1.64 -26.45
CA LYS A 3 -17.20 0.68 -25.34
C LYS A 3 -17.62 1.39 -24.06
N VAL A 4 -18.57 0.81 -23.33
CA VAL A 4 -19.10 1.36 -22.08
C VAL A 4 -19.05 0.32 -20.96
N PHE A 5 -18.95 0.78 -19.72
CA PHE A 5 -18.97 -0.04 -18.51
C PHE A 5 -19.82 0.61 -17.43
N ARG A 6 -20.49 -0.20 -16.61
CA ARG A 6 -21.20 0.31 -15.43
C ARG A 6 -20.23 0.44 -14.26
N CYS A 7 -20.18 1.60 -13.63
CA CYS A 7 -19.44 1.79 -12.38
C CYS A 7 -20.12 0.98 -11.27
N PRO A 8 -19.43 0.04 -10.59
CA PRO A 8 -20.05 -0.77 -9.55
C PRO A 8 -20.32 0.01 -8.25
N GLU A 9 -19.74 1.21 -8.07
CA GLU A 9 -19.97 2.01 -6.87
C GLU A 9 -21.17 2.96 -7.02
N CYS A 10 -21.27 3.74 -8.11
CA CYS A 10 -22.38 4.70 -8.30
C CYS A 10 -23.43 4.28 -9.33
N GLY A 11 -23.23 3.17 -10.04
CA GLY A 11 -24.17 2.67 -11.06
C GLY A 11 -24.16 3.42 -12.40
N SER A 12 -23.41 4.54 -12.51
CA SER A 12 -23.28 5.33 -13.74
C SER A 12 -22.68 4.52 -14.89
N VAL A 13 -23.12 4.80 -16.11
CA VAL A 13 -22.50 4.29 -17.34
C VAL A 13 -21.29 5.16 -17.64
N VAL A 14 -20.13 4.52 -17.80
CA VAL A 14 -18.84 5.15 -18.05
C VAL A 14 -18.35 4.73 -19.43
N GLU A 15 -18.20 5.72 -20.30
CA GLU A 15 -17.62 5.54 -21.63
C GLU A 15 -16.11 5.44 -21.56
N VAL A 16 -15.54 4.56 -22.38
CA VAL A 16 -14.10 4.50 -22.63
C VAL A 16 -13.70 5.66 -23.54
N SER A 17 -13.50 6.84 -22.96
CA SER A 17 -12.98 8.05 -23.60
C SER A 17 -11.62 8.44 -23.02
N GLU A 18 -10.82 9.22 -23.75
CA GLU A 18 -9.51 9.66 -23.26
C GLU A 18 -9.59 10.46 -21.96
N GLU A 19 -10.65 11.25 -21.78
CA GLU A 19 -10.91 12.04 -20.58
C GLU A 19 -11.10 11.18 -19.32
N ASN A 20 -11.67 9.98 -19.46
CA ASN A 20 -11.91 9.05 -18.36
C ASN A 20 -10.73 8.08 -18.14
N ILE A 21 -9.71 8.12 -19.01
CA ILE A 21 -8.56 7.21 -18.95
C ILE A 21 -7.35 7.95 -18.41
N ILE A 22 -6.87 7.51 -17.25
CA ILE A 22 -5.60 7.98 -16.72
C ILE A 22 -4.49 6.95 -16.99
N THR A 23 -3.27 7.46 -17.11
CA THR A 23 -2.06 6.64 -16.94
C THR A 23 -1.37 7.16 -15.68
N PRO A 24 -1.50 6.48 -14.51
CA PRO A 24 -0.97 6.99 -13.26
C PRO A 24 0.52 7.30 -13.39
N LEU A 25 0.94 8.51 -13.00
CA LEU A 25 2.33 8.97 -13.08
C LEU A 25 3.32 8.02 -12.40
N SER A 26 2.83 7.30 -11.40
CA SER A 26 3.54 6.31 -10.61
C SER A 26 3.94 5.05 -11.36
N THR A 27 3.13 4.59 -12.30
CA THR A 27 3.44 3.38 -13.09
C THR A 27 3.79 3.74 -14.52
N LYS A 28 3.21 4.82 -15.08
CA LYS A 28 3.27 5.23 -16.49
C LYS A 28 2.91 4.12 -17.50
N ARG A 29 2.37 3.01 -17.01
CA ARG A 29 2.23 1.74 -17.74
C ARG A 29 0.82 1.17 -17.62
N ILE A 30 0.16 1.41 -16.50
CA ILE A 30 -1.22 0.99 -16.29
C ILE A 30 -2.14 2.05 -16.89
N LYS A 31 -3.04 1.67 -17.80
CA LYS A 31 -4.14 2.54 -18.21
C LYS A 31 -5.38 2.16 -17.41
N VAL A 32 -5.98 3.15 -16.77
CA VAL A 32 -7.08 2.97 -15.83
C VAL A 32 -8.27 3.79 -16.31
N LEU A 33 -9.42 3.14 -16.43
CA LEU A 33 -10.68 3.83 -16.65
C LEU A 33 -11.26 4.20 -15.29
N LEU A 34 -11.37 5.50 -15.01
CA LEU A 34 -11.96 6.03 -13.80
C LEU A 34 -13.43 6.39 -14.01
N CYS A 35 -14.19 6.35 -12.93
CA CYS A 35 -15.53 6.92 -12.88
C CYS A 35 -15.42 8.46 -12.90
N PRO A 36 -16.11 9.16 -13.81
CA PRO A 36 -16.06 10.62 -13.88
C PRO A 36 -16.72 11.27 -12.67
N HIS A 37 -17.62 10.56 -11.99
CA HIS A 37 -18.26 11.04 -10.76
C HIS A 37 -17.36 10.75 -9.55
N PRO A 38 -16.76 11.77 -8.93
CA PRO A 38 -15.96 11.58 -7.72
C PRO A 38 -16.84 11.11 -6.56
N GLN A 39 -16.23 10.38 -5.64
CA GLN A 39 -16.87 9.88 -4.43
C GLN A 39 -16.11 10.35 -3.19
N VAL A 40 -16.82 10.37 -2.07
CA VAL A 40 -16.24 10.71 -0.77
C VAL A 40 -15.92 9.41 -0.04
N GLY A 41 -14.63 9.18 0.18
CA GLY A 41 -14.11 8.05 0.95
C GLY A 41 -14.07 8.34 2.44
N ALA A 42 -13.35 7.50 3.18
CA ALA A 42 -13.12 7.74 4.60
C ALA A 42 -12.31 9.03 4.79
N GLN A 43 -12.51 9.70 5.94
CA GLN A 43 -11.85 10.97 6.28
C GLN A 43 -12.09 12.10 5.26
N ASN A 44 -13.24 12.08 4.57
CA ASN A 44 -13.64 13.08 3.57
C ASN A 44 -12.69 13.18 2.37
N HIS A 45 -11.89 12.15 2.09
CA HIS A 45 -11.03 12.13 0.92
C HIS A 45 -11.85 11.93 -0.35
N VAL A 46 -11.71 12.86 -1.30
CA VAL A 46 -12.30 12.72 -2.63
C VAL A 46 -11.46 11.73 -3.45
N TYR A 47 -12.11 10.74 -4.05
CA TYR A 47 -11.46 9.78 -4.95
C TYR A 47 -12.35 9.47 -6.15
N GLN A 48 -11.75 8.96 -7.22
CA GLN A 48 -12.48 8.42 -8.36
C GLN A 48 -12.35 6.89 -8.36
N HIS A 49 -13.48 6.21 -8.55
CA HIS A 49 -13.51 4.76 -8.55
C HIS A 49 -12.87 4.16 -9.83
N ILE A 50 -12.08 3.10 -9.66
CA ILE A 50 -11.49 2.33 -10.77
C ILE A 50 -12.59 1.46 -11.40
N VAL A 51 -13.03 1.79 -12.61
CA VAL A 51 -14.06 1.02 -13.32
C VAL A 51 -13.44 -0.18 -14.05
N ARG A 52 -12.36 0.04 -14.79
CA ARG A 52 -11.64 -0.99 -15.55
C ARG A 52 -10.16 -0.70 -15.63
N ILE A 53 -9.37 -1.74 -15.90
CA ILE A 53 -7.94 -1.62 -16.14
C ILE A 53 -7.61 -2.21 -17.51
N LYS A 54 -6.86 -1.47 -18.33
CA LYS A 54 -6.38 -1.98 -19.62
C LYS A 54 -5.15 -2.84 -19.38
N TYR A 55 -5.26 -4.14 -19.64
CA TYR A 55 -4.20 -5.11 -19.46
C TYR A 55 -4.14 -6.05 -20.67
N ARG A 56 -2.94 -6.23 -21.25
CA ARG A 56 -2.73 -7.06 -22.46
C ARG A 56 -3.74 -6.77 -23.58
N GLY A 57 -4.02 -5.48 -23.82
CA GLY A 57 -4.94 -5.02 -24.85
C GLY A 57 -6.43 -5.08 -24.49
N LYS A 58 -6.82 -5.73 -23.39
CA LYS A 58 -8.21 -5.90 -22.97
C LYS A 58 -8.55 -5.03 -21.76
N TRP A 59 -9.82 -4.66 -21.63
CA TRP A 59 -10.34 -3.99 -20.44
C TRP A 59 -10.85 -5.03 -19.47
N GLU A 60 -10.19 -5.14 -18.33
CA GLU A 60 -10.41 -6.16 -17.32
C GLU A 60 -11.06 -5.57 -16.07
N ASP A 61 -11.81 -6.41 -15.36
CA ASP A 61 -12.36 -6.06 -14.05
C ASP A 61 -11.22 -5.93 -13.02
N PRO A 62 -11.17 -4.86 -12.22
CA PRO A 62 -10.13 -4.67 -11.20
C PRO A 62 -10.06 -5.82 -10.20
N THR A 63 -11.19 -6.42 -9.83
CA THR A 63 -11.26 -7.49 -8.83
C THR A 63 -10.49 -8.74 -9.25
N ASN A 64 -10.36 -8.98 -10.56
CA ASN A 64 -9.60 -10.10 -11.08
C ASN A 64 -8.13 -10.01 -10.61
N PHE A 65 -7.53 -8.82 -10.61
CA PHE A 65 -6.14 -8.61 -10.22
C PHE A 65 -5.87 -8.86 -8.73
N LEU A 66 -6.92 -8.91 -7.91
CA LEU A 66 -6.83 -9.23 -6.48
C LEU A 66 -7.01 -10.73 -6.20
N ILE A 67 -6.99 -11.57 -7.24
CA ILE A 67 -7.04 -13.03 -7.18
C ILE A 67 -5.78 -13.62 -7.82
N SER A 68 -5.14 -14.55 -7.11
CA SER A 68 -3.91 -15.24 -7.55
C SER A 68 -3.79 -16.62 -6.90
N ALA A 69 -3.01 -17.53 -7.47
CA ALA A 69 -2.64 -18.80 -6.82
C ALA A 69 -1.46 -18.65 -5.83
N LYS A 70 -0.85 -17.46 -5.77
CA LYS A 70 0.23 -17.16 -4.82
C LYS A 70 -0.28 -17.22 -3.38
N GLU A 71 0.58 -17.66 -2.47
CA GLU A 71 0.32 -17.68 -1.03
C GLU A 71 1.53 -17.09 -0.29
N GLY A 72 1.28 -16.33 0.78
CA GLY A 72 2.32 -15.64 1.54
C GLY A 72 2.72 -14.28 0.95
N LEU A 73 3.90 -13.79 1.33
CA LEU A 73 4.41 -12.49 0.90
C LEU A 73 5.25 -12.60 -0.36
N HIS A 74 4.87 -11.85 -1.40
CA HIS A 74 5.53 -11.86 -2.70
C HIS A 74 5.91 -10.46 -3.13
N GLU A 75 7.14 -10.30 -3.62
CA GLU A 75 7.60 -9.05 -4.22
C GLU A 75 6.76 -8.69 -5.44
N VAL A 76 6.45 -7.40 -5.56
CA VAL A 76 5.69 -6.84 -6.67
C VAL A 76 6.64 -6.61 -7.83
N ILE A 77 6.49 -7.42 -8.88
CA ILE A 77 7.34 -7.31 -10.08
C ILE A 77 6.74 -6.28 -11.05
N PRO A 78 7.48 -5.24 -11.47
CA PRO A 78 7.01 -4.27 -12.46
C PRO A 78 6.63 -4.95 -13.79
N LYS A 79 5.68 -4.35 -14.53
CA LYS A 79 5.13 -4.85 -15.80
C LYS A 79 4.36 -6.18 -15.68
N THR A 80 4.04 -6.62 -14.47
CA THR A 80 3.27 -7.85 -14.23
C THR A 80 1.88 -7.54 -13.68
N ARG A 81 1.10 -8.61 -13.45
CA ARG A 81 -0.19 -8.53 -12.78
C ARG A 81 -0.06 -7.98 -11.34
N ASP A 82 1.07 -8.23 -10.68
CA ASP A 82 1.28 -7.78 -9.30
C ASP A 82 1.36 -6.26 -9.21
N GLU A 83 1.98 -5.59 -10.20
CA GLU A 83 2.03 -4.12 -10.24
C GLU A 83 0.62 -3.52 -10.30
N VAL A 84 -0.28 -4.16 -11.05
CA VAL A 84 -1.69 -3.76 -11.14
C VAL A 84 -2.41 -4.00 -9.81
N ALA A 85 -2.21 -5.16 -9.20
CA ALA A 85 -2.78 -5.47 -7.89
C ALA A 85 -2.32 -4.48 -6.82
N PHE A 86 -1.02 -4.16 -6.77
CA PHE A 86 -0.44 -3.16 -5.89
C PHE A 86 -1.07 -1.78 -6.10
N TYR A 87 -1.21 -1.33 -7.35
CA TYR A 87 -1.87 -0.07 -7.65
C TYR A 87 -3.31 -0.02 -7.13
N ILE A 88 -4.10 -1.09 -7.33
CA ILE A 88 -5.48 -1.18 -6.80
C ILE A 88 -5.47 -1.10 -5.28
N LEU A 89 -4.62 -1.88 -4.60
CA LEU A 89 -4.54 -1.88 -3.14
C LEU A 89 -4.15 -0.50 -2.59
N ARG A 90 -3.26 0.23 -3.27
CA ARG A 90 -2.89 1.59 -2.88
C ARG A 90 -4.02 2.60 -3.10
N MET A 91 -4.82 2.44 -4.15
CA MET A 91 -6.04 3.23 -4.32
C MET A 91 -7.10 2.89 -3.26
N GLU A 92 -7.20 1.61 -2.84
CA GLU A 92 -8.02 1.25 -1.69
C GLU A 92 -7.50 1.87 -0.39
N LEU A 93 -6.17 1.93 -0.16
CA LEU A 93 -5.58 2.64 0.99
C LEU A 93 -6.05 4.10 1.02
N TRP A 94 -5.94 4.81 -0.11
CA TRP A 94 -6.39 6.20 -0.23
C TRP A 94 -7.89 6.36 0.07
N LYS A 95 -8.73 5.54 -0.58
CA LYS A 95 -10.18 5.51 -0.35
C LYS A 95 -10.54 5.29 1.13
N ASN A 96 -9.75 4.49 1.84
CA ASN A 96 -9.97 4.17 3.24
C ASN A 96 -9.30 5.15 4.23
N GLY A 97 -8.90 6.35 3.77
CA GLY A 97 -8.33 7.40 4.64
C GLY A 97 -6.92 7.07 5.13
N GLY A 98 -6.22 6.17 4.43
CA GLY A 98 -4.84 5.86 4.73
C GLY A 98 -3.90 6.91 4.11
N PRO A 99 -2.80 7.25 4.79
CA PRO A 99 -1.85 8.21 4.24
C PRO A 99 -1.07 7.58 3.08
N ILE A 100 -0.98 8.30 1.96
CA ILE A 100 -0.19 7.93 0.80
C ILE A 100 1.18 8.58 0.91
N VAL A 101 2.24 7.81 0.68
CA VAL A 101 3.62 8.33 0.70
C VAL A 101 4.09 8.61 -0.71
N ASP A 102 4.41 9.88 -0.99
CA ASP A 102 5.07 10.25 -2.24
C ASP A 102 6.43 9.55 -2.34
N GLY A 103 6.67 8.90 -3.47
CA GLY A 103 7.86 8.06 -3.69
C GLY A 103 7.71 6.59 -3.30
N ALA A 104 6.63 6.19 -2.61
CA ALA A 104 6.33 4.77 -2.31
C ALA A 104 5.81 3.97 -3.53
N TYR A 105 5.99 4.50 -4.74
CA TYR A 105 5.66 3.82 -6.00
C TYR A 105 6.86 2.99 -6.47
N LEU A 106 6.60 1.89 -7.17
CA LEU A 106 7.66 0.99 -7.66
C LEU A 106 8.70 1.76 -8.48
N SER A 107 9.96 1.69 -8.03
CA SER A 107 11.09 2.36 -8.65
C SER A 107 12.36 1.54 -8.41
N ARG A 108 13.50 1.98 -8.93
CA ARG A 108 14.79 1.34 -8.60
C ARG A 108 15.15 1.41 -7.11
N TYR A 109 14.53 2.33 -6.36
CA TYR A 109 14.78 2.55 -4.93
C TYR A 109 13.58 2.19 -4.05
N THR A 110 12.50 1.71 -4.65
CA THR A 110 11.24 1.44 -3.96
C THR A 110 10.73 0.08 -4.34
N LYS A 111 10.52 -0.78 -3.35
CA LYS A 111 9.97 -2.12 -3.51
C LYS A 111 8.62 -2.22 -2.80
N ALA A 112 7.84 -3.22 -3.16
CA ALA A 112 6.65 -3.57 -2.42
C ALA A 112 6.47 -5.08 -2.39
N LYS A 113 5.80 -5.58 -1.35
CA LYS A 113 5.33 -6.97 -1.30
C LYS A 113 3.83 -7.00 -1.04
N ILE A 114 3.12 -7.89 -1.74
CA ILE A 114 1.71 -8.18 -1.49
C ILE A 114 1.61 -9.45 -0.66
N LEU A 115 0.80 -9.41 0.41
CA LEU A 115 0.41 -10.61 1.14
C LEU A 115 -0.78 -11.24 0.44
N TRP A 116 -0.60 -12.47 -0.03
CA TRP A 116 -1.64 -13.30 -0.59
C TRP A 116 -2.05 -14.36 0.43
N LYS A 117 -3.37 -14.56 0.60
CA LYS A 117 -3.91 -15.63 1.41
C LYS A 117 -5.24 -16.09 0.85
N ASP A 118 -5.47 -17.40 0.83
CA ASP A 118 -6.71 -18.01 0.33
C ASP A 118 -7.05 -17.50 -1.08
N LYS A 119 -6.03 -17.43 -1.94
CA LYS A 119 -6.08 -16.90 -3.31
C LYS A 119 -6.44 -15.42 -3.44
N ARG A 120 -6.44 -14.64 -2.35
CA ARG A 120 -6.83 -13.23 -2.34
C ARG A 120 -5.65 -12.33 -1.94
N ALA A 121 -5.56 -11.16 -2.57
CA ALA A 121 -4.71 -10.10 -2.07
C ALA A 121 -5.30 -9.53 -0.77
N ILE A 122 -4.56 -9.69 0.33
CA ILE A 122 -4.96 -9.30 1.69
C ILE A 122 -4.53 -7.87 2.01
N GLY A 123 -3.36 -7.49 1.52
CA GLY A 123 -2.71 -6.24 1.86
C GLY A 123 -1.33 -6.17 1.22
N TYR A 124 -0.62 -5.09 1.50
CA TYR A 124 0.76 -4.91 1.04
C TYR A 124 1.56 -4.10 2.06
N TYR A 125 2.87 -4.16 1.92
CA TYR A 125 3.74 -3.10 2.42
C TYR A 125 4.68 -2.64 1.30
N SER A 126 5.09 -1.38 1.34
CA SER A 126 6.11 -0.82 0.46
C SER A 126 7.28 -0.30 1.29
N GLU A 127 8.46 -0.37 0.70
CA GLU A 127 9.69 0.14 1.30
C GLU A 127 10.46 0.98 0.29
N LEU A 128 11.16 1.99 0.79
CA LEU A 128 12.11 2.79 0.02
C LEU A 128 13.45 2.83 0.76
N THR A 129 14.54 3.07 0.04
CA THR A 129 15.86 3.20 0.65
C THR A 129 16.31 4.65 0.64
N HIS A 130 16.68 5.19 1.81
CA HIS A 130 17.26 6.53 1.95
C HIS A 130 18.56 6.43 2.75
N LYS A 131 19.67 6.99 2.23
CA LYS A 131 21.00 6.93 2.87
C LYS A 131 21.38 5.50 3.33
N ASN A 132 21.07 4.48 2.51
CA ASN A 132 21.26 3.05 2.80
C ASN A 132 20.40 2.45 3.93
N VAL A 133 19.46 3.22 4.48
CA VAL A 133 18.49 2.75 5.48
C VAL A 133 17.19 2.34 4.78
N PRO A 134 16.74 1.08 4.91
CA PRO A 134 15.42 0.66 4.46
C PRO A 134 14.32 1.32 5.30
N ILE A 135 13.37 1.94 4.63
CA ILE A 135 12.24 2.65 5.24
C ILE A 135 10.97 1.94 4.85
N MET A 136 10.20 1.42 5.81
CA MET A 136 8.81 1.00 5.54
C MET A 136 7.98 2.26 5.28
N ALA A 137 7.59 2.45 4.03
CA ALA A 137 6.89 3.63 3.55
C ALA A 137 5.38 3.52 3.79
N GLU A 138 4.76 2.45 3.30
CA GLU A 138 3.34 2.18 3.49
C GLU A 138 3.14 0.76 4.00
N ILE A 139 2.12 0.57 4.82
CA ILE A 139 1.59 -0.75 5.18
C ILE A 139 0.07 -0.68 5.20
N TYR A 140 -0.56 -1.61 4.50
CA TYR A 140 -2.01 -1.61 4.32
C TYR A 140 -2.58 -3.02 4.39
N VAL A 141 -3.65 -3.18 5.17
CA VAL A 141 -4.50 -4.37 5.17
C VAL A 141 -5.90 -3.93 4.80
N ARG A 142 -6.50 -4.63 3.83
CA ARG A 142 -7.86 -4.31 3.37
C ARG A 142 -8.86 -4.47 4.52
N PRO A 143 -9.86 -3.59 4.66
CA PRO A 143 -10.76 -3.55 5.81
C PRO A 143 -11.31 -4.91 6.26
N GLN A 144 -11.79 -5.71 5.30
CA GLN A 144 -12.39 -7.02 5.54
C GLN A 144 -11.43 -8.10 6.09
N TYR A 145 -10.11 -7.85 6.06
CA TYR A 145 -9.10 -8.78 6.59
C TYR A 145 -8.43 -8.27 7.87
N ARG A 146 -8.79 -7.08 8.37
CA ARG A 146 -8.22 -6.52 9.60
C ARG A 146 -8.60 -7.35 10.83
N GLY A 147 -7.82 -7.23 11.90
CA GLY A 147 -8.00 -8.00 13.14
C GLY A 147 -7.33 -9.39 13.14
N ASN A 148 -6.86 -9.87 12.00
CA ASN A 148 -6.30 -11.23 11.84
C ASN A 148 -4.76 -11.31 11.88
N GLY A 149 -4.08 -10.26 12.38
CA GLY A 149 -2.61 -10.26 12.51
C GLY A 149 -1.81 -10.08 11.20
N TYR A 150 -2.44 -9.90 10.04
CA TYR A 150 -1.74 -9.75 8.75
C TYR A 150 -0.76 -8.58 8.68
N ALA A 151 -1.07 -7.44 9.31
CA ALA A 151 -0.13 -6.33 9.41
C ALA A 151 1.13 -6.72 10.20
N THR A 152 0.99 -7.55 11.25
CA THR A 152 2.11 -8.04 12.04
C THR A 152 2.96 -9.01 11.24
N ILE A 153 2.35 -9.85 10.39
CA ILE A 153 3.08 -10.74 9.46
C ILE A 153 3.94 -9.91 8.50
N MET A 154 3.36 -8.89 7.85
CA MET A 154 4.08 -8.00 6.94
C MET A 154 5.21 -7.22 7.63
N LEU A 155 4.96 -6.72 8.84
CA LEU A 155 5.98 -6.03 9.62
C LEU A 155 7.14 -6.97 10.00
N LYS A 156 6.84 -8.20 10.43
CA LYS A 156 7.88 -9.18 10.75
C LYS A 156 8.72 -9.54 9.53
N ASP A 157 8.10 -9.71 8.36
CA ASP A 157 8.81 -9.98 7.10
C ASP A 157 9.76 -8.83 6.71
N PHE A 158 9.29 -7.58 6.79
CA PHE A 158 10.14 -6.41 6.57
C PHE A 158 11.33 -6.39 7.53
N LEU A 159 11.07 -6.57 8.84
CA LEU A 159 12.13 -6.62 9.84
C LEU A 159 13.11 -7.75 9.52
N SER A 160 12.66 -8.99 9.29
CA SER A 160 13.57 -10.10 8.98
C SER A 160 14.34 -9.94 7.67
N SER A 161 13.83 -9.17 6.71
CA SER A 161 14.49 -8.92 5.42
C SER A 161 15.74 -8.04 5.54
N HIS A 162 15.86 -7.27 6.62
CA HIS A 162 16.96 -6.32 6.83
C HIS A 162 17.72 -6.65 8.12
N LYS A 163 19.05 -6.76 8.05
CA LYS A 163 19.88 -7.11 9.21
C LYS A 163 20.28 -5.90 10.06
N GLY A 164 20.44 -4.73 9.45
CA GLY A 164 20.85 -3.49 10.10
C GLY A 164 19.69 -2.55 10.47
N PRO A 165 19.97 -1.25 10.65
CA PRO A 165 18.97 -0.25 10.95
C PRO A 165 17.84 -0.21 9.92
N VAL A 166 16.63 0.04 10.40
CA VAL A 166 15.45 0.29 9.55
C VAL A 166 14.71 1.51 10.05
N ALA A 167 13.91 2.14 9.19
CA ALA A 167 13.07 3.26 9.58
C ALA A 167 11.60 3.03 9.19
N PHE A 168 10.71 3.85 9.74
CA PHE A 168 9.27 3.81 9.46
C PHE A 168 8.78 5.20 9.12
N TYR A 169 8.16 5.37 7.96
CA TYR A 169 7.70 6.69 7.52
C TYR A 169 6.65 7.30 8.48
N PHE A 170 5.78 6.45 9.05
CA PHE A 170 4.72 6.84 9.98
C PHE A 170 4.95 6.34 11.42
N LEU A 171 6.19 6.37 11.92
CA LEU A 171 6.54 5.88 13.26
C LEU A 171 5.70 6.52 14.37
N ASN A 172 5.38 7.81 14.24
CA ASN A 172 4.65 8.58 15.25
C ASN A 172 3.13 8.29 15.30
N ARG A 173 2.60 7.46 14.39
CA ARG A 173 1.19 7.08 14.43
C ARG A 173 0.97 6.01 15.50
N LYS A 174 -0.01 6.22 16.38
CA LYS A 174 -0.41 5.25 17.43
C LYS A 174 -0.62 3.83 16.89
N CYS A 175 -1.18 3.68 15.68
CA CYS A 175 -1.37 2.38 15.05
C CYS A 175 -0.04 1.68 14.71
N MET A 176 0.99 2.42 14.27
CA MET A 176 2.31 1.88 13.98
C MET A 176 3.03 1.46 15.27
N ILE A 177 2.99 2.29 16.31
CA ILE A 177 3.55 1.96 17.64
C ILE A 177 2.93 0.67 18.18
N ASN A 178 1.59 0.57 18.16
CA ASN A 178 0.89 -0.65 18.58
C ASN A 178 1.28 -1.87 17.75
N LEU A 179 1.54 -1.68 16.45
CA LEU A 179 1.97 -2.75 15.56
C LEU A 179 3.39 -3.22 15.90
N LEU A 180 4.30 -2.29 16.15
CA LEU A 180 5.68 -2.56 16.58
C LEU A 180 5.72 -3.28 17.93
N LEU A 181 4.89 -2.89 18.89
CA LEU A 181 4.73 -3.59 20.17
C LEU A 181 4.28 -5.05 19.94
N LYS A 182 3.24 -5.26 19.13
CA LYS A 182 2.73 -6.60 18.79
C LYS A 182 3.75 -7.45 18.03
N ALA A 183 4.60 -6.84 17.23
CA ALA A 183 5.68 -7.53 16.53
C ALA A 183 6.88 -7.83 17.44
N GLY A 184 6.92 -7.27 18.65
CA GLY A 184 8.07 -7.36 19.55
C GLY A 184 9.26 -6.52 19.11
N ALA A 185 9.06 -5.56 18.19
CA ALA A 185 10.12 -4.67 17.71
C ALA A 185 10.45 -3.56 18.72
N ILE A 186 9.48 -3.21 19.56
CA ILE A 186 9.63 -2.29 20.69
C ILE A 186 9.02 -2.89 21.95
N GLU A 187 9.51 -2.44 23.10
CA GLU A 187 8.89 -2.66 24.41
C GLU A 187 8.55 -1.32 25.06
N LYS A 188 7.54 -1.33 25.92
CA LYS A 188 7.18 -0.16 26.72
C LYS A 188 7.90 -0.25 28.06
N ASN A 189 8.65 0.79 28.42
CA ASN A 189 9.28 0.95 29.72
C ASN A 189 8.76 2.24 30.36
N GLU A 190 8.07 2.14 31.49
CA GLU A 190 7.38 3.25 32.17
C GLU A 190 6.50 4.07 31.20
N GLU A 191 6.95 5.27 30.82
CA GLU A 191 6.28 6.19 29.87
C GLU A 191 6.94 6.25 28.48
N ARG A 192 7.96 5.44 28.22
CA ARG A 192 8.78 5.48 26.98
C ARG A 192 8.75 4.15 26.22
N TYR A 193 9.17 4.20 24.96
CA TYR A 193 9.37 3.02 24.10
C TYR A 193 10.86 2.76 23.94
N LYS A 194 11.27 1.50 24.14
CA LYS A 194 12.63 1.03 23.87
C LYS A 194 12.61 0.13 22.64
N PHE A 195 13.48 0.43 21.67
CA PHE A 195 13.63 -0.39 20.49
C PHE A 195 14.47 -1.64 20.79
N LYS A 196 14.01 -2.82 20.37
CA LYS A 196 14.76 -4.09 20.52
C LYS A 196 15.77 -4.35 19.39
N ARG A 197 15.75 -3.48 18.40
CA ARG A 197 16.62 -3.46 17.23
C ARG A 197 16.92 -2.00 16.92
N GLU A 198 18.04 -1.73 16.27
CA GLU A 198 18.35 -0.42 15.70
C GLU A 198 17.21 0.04 14.76
N ILE A 199 16.47 1.05 15.20
CA ILE A 199 15.47 1.74 14.40
C ILE A 199 15.97 3.17 14.24
N GLU A 200 16.22 3.58 13.00
CA GLU A 200 16.73 4.91 12.73
C GLU A 200 15.56 5.88 12.53
N PRO A 201 15.36 6.87 13.42
CA PRO A 201 14.36 7.90 13.19
C PRO A 201 14.78 8.75 11.98
N LEU A 202 13.82 8.99 11.09
CA LEU A 202 14.01 9.86 9.93
C LEU A 202 14.27 11.28 10.41
N ASP A 203 14.95 12.09 9.58
CA ASP A 203 15.41 13.45 9.97
C ASP A 203 14.26 14.31 10.55
N TRP A 204 13.03 14.16 10.02
CA TRP A 204 11.82 14.85 10.51
C TRP A 204 11.12 14.20 11.71
N GLN A 205 11.63 13.08 12.22
CA GLN A 205 11.11 12.33 13.36
C GLN A 205 11.99 12.45 14.61
N ARG A 206 13.24 12.92 14.48
CA ARG A 206 14.27 13.00 15.54
C ARG A 206 13.90 13.89 16.75
N GLY A 207 12.78 14.61 16.71
CA GLY A 207 12.22 15.37 17.85
C GLY A 207 11.06 14.70 18.61
N VAL A 208 10.56 13.55 18.12
CA VAL A 208 9.37 12.86 18.69
C VAL A 208 9.75 11.61 19.50
N ILE A 209 10.98 11.12 19.32
CA ILE A 209 11.49 9.89 19.93
C ILE A 209 12.81 10.27 20.62
N LYS A 210 12.81 10.27 21.95
CA LYS A 210 14.04 10.43 22.73
C LYS A 210 14.73 9.07 22.83
N ASP A 211 15.68 8.80 21.93
CA ASP A 211 16.69 7.76 22.13
C ASP A 211 17.93 8.41 22.76
N GLU A 212 18.35 7.90 23.91
CA GLU A 212 19.72 8.08 24.38
C GLU A 212 20.36 6.68 24.37
N SER A 213 21.37 6.56 23.51
CA SER A 213 22.29 5.43 23.37
C SER A 213 22.98 5.05 24.67
#